data_AF-K2H620-F1
#
_entry.id   AF-K2H620-F1
#
_cell.length_a   1.000
_cell.length_b   1.000
_cell.length_c   1.000
_cell.angle_alpha   90.00
_cell.angle_beta   90.00
_cell.angle_gamma   90.00
#
_symmetry.space_group_name_H-M   'P 1'
#
loop_
_entity.id
_entity.type
_entity.pdbx_description
1 polymer ?
#
loop_
_entity_poly.entity_id
_entity_poly.type
_entity_poly.pdbx_seq_one_letter_code
_entity_poly.pdbx_strand_id
1 'polypeptide(L)' 'MITEHIHNQTKKYTKKTTKDARKKIGQFFTPTPVANYMANLVTVNHQEIKVLDPGAGTGTLTASFCGSCEWEKL' A
#
# COMPACT_ATOMS: atom_id res chain seq x y z
N MET A 1 11.95 -3.18 3.03
CA MET A 1 11.24 -1.93 2.65
C MET A 1 9.96 -1.74 3.47
N ILE A 2 9.37 -0.54 3.56
CA ILE A 2 8.11 -0.29 4.31
C ILE A 2 6.98 -1.23 3.84
N THR A 3 6.87 -1.43 2.53
CA THR A 3 5.90 -2.34 1.89
C THR A 3 6.04 -3.80 2.35
N GLU A 4 7.26 -4.26 2.62
CA GLU A 4 7.54 -5.61 3.13
C GLU A 4 7.13 -5.75 4.60
N HIS A 5 7.36 -4.72 5.41
CA HIS A 5 6.85 -4.69 6.79
C HIS A 5 5.33 -4.78 6.80
N ILE A 6 4.65 -3.95 5.99
CA ILE A 6 3.19 -3.98 5.85
C ILE A 6 2.69 -5.36 5.39
N HIS A 7 3.35 -5.97 4.39
CA HIS A 7 3.02 -7.32 3.92
C HIS A 7 3.09 -8.34 5.05
N ASN A 8 4.18 -8.33 5.83
CA ASN A 8 4.40 -9.28 6.91
C ASN A 8 3.39 -9.09 8.06
N GLN A 9 3.05 -7.85 8.43
CA GLN A 9 2.01 -7.58 9.43
C GLN A 9 0.63 -7.99 8.93
N THR A 10 0.30 -7.69 7.67
CA THR A 10 -0.95 -8.10 7.04
C THR A 10 -1.08 -9.63 7.05
N LYS A 11 -0.02 -10.36 6.67
CA LYS A 11 0.01 -11.82 6.76
C LYS A 11 -0.25 -12.32 8.18
N LYS A 12 0.45 -11.76 9.18
CA LYS A 12 0.25 -12.12 10.60
C LYS A 12 -1.21 -11.89 11.03
N TYR A 13 -1.81 -10.76 10.65
CA TYR A 13 -3.20 -10.45 10.95
C TYR A 13 -4.18 -11.41 10.26
N THR A 14 -3.96 -11.71 8.96
CA THR A 14 -4.83 -12.62 8.21
C THR A 14 -4.77 -14.07 8.71
N LYS A 15 -3.70 -14.47 9.40
CA LYS A 15 -3.61 -15.77 10.09
C LYS A 15 -4.42 -15.82 11.39
N LYS A 16 -4.61 -14.68 12.05
CA LYS A 16 -5.37 -14.55 13.32
C LYS A 16 -6.85 -14.28 13.11
N THR A 17 -7.26 -13.94 11.89
CA THR A 17 -8.65 -13.59 11.56
C THR A 17 -9.17 -14.48 10.44
N THR A 18 -10.45 -14.83 10.47
CA THR A 18 -11.06 -15.64 9.41
C THR A 18 -11.38 -14.77 8.19
N LYS A 19 -11.43 -15.39 7.01
CA LYS A 19 -11.82 -14.70 5.78
C LYS A 19 -13.25 -14.14 5.86
N ASP A 20 -14.17 -14.89 6.46
CA ASP A 20 -15.57 -14.48 6.60
C ASP A 20 -15.74 -13.29 7.53
N ALA A 21 -15.01 -13.23 8.64
CA ALA A 21 -15.03 -12.09 9.54
C ALA A 21 -14.57 -10.80 8.83
N ARG A 22 -13.49 -10.89 8.04
CA ARG A 22 -12.99 -9.76 7.24
C ARG A 22 -13.98 -9.34 6.15
N LYS A 23 -14.60 -10.31 5.46
CA LYS A 23 -15.61 -10.04 4.43
C LYS A 23 -16.83 -9.32 5.00
N LYS A 24 -17.29 -9.69 6.21
CA LYS A 24 -18.44 -9.07 6.88
C LYS A 24 -18.24 -7.57 7.13
N ILE A 25 -17.01 -7.15 7.38
CA ILE A 25 -16.66 -5.73 7.61
C ILE A 25 -16.12 -5.04 6.34
N GLY A 26 -16.18 -5.69 5.17
CA GLY A 26 -15.69 -5.11 3.91
C GLY A 26 -14.17 -4.95 3.83
N GLN A 27 -13.39 -5.71 4.61
CA GLN A 27 -11.93 -5.59 4.62
C GLN A 27 -11.27 -6.49 3.57
N PHE A 28 -10.54 -5.86 2.65
CA PHE A 28 -9.74 -6.50 1.62
C PHE A 28 -8.34 -5.89 1.61
N PHE A 29 -7.32 -6.72 1.41
CA PHE A 29 -5.94 -6.27 1.37
C PHE A 29 -5.41 -6.33 -0.06
N THR A 30 -4.88 -5.21 -0.54
CA THR A 30 -4.20 -5.12 -1.83
C THR A 30 -2.87 -5.89 -1.79
N PRO A 31 -2.64 -6.86 -2.69
CA PRO A 31 -1.34 -7.54 -2.80
C PRO A 31 -0.22 -6.56 -3.17
N THR A 32 0.97 -6.76 -2.60
CA THR A 32 2.14 -5.90 -2.85
C THR A 32 2.46 -5.68 -4.34
N PRO A 33 2.41 -6.70 -5.22
CA PRO A 33 2.65 -6.50 -6.65
C PRO A 33 1.63 -5.55 -7.31
N VAL A 34 0.37 -5.61 -6.88
CA VAL A 34 -0.71 -4.73 -7.40
C VAL A 34 -0.50 -3.30 -6.91
N ALA A 35 -0.13 -3.12 -5.64
CA ALA A 35 0.21 -1.81 -5.10
C ALA A 35 1.41 -1.17 -5.81
N ASN A 36 2.48 -1.95 -6.07
CA ASN A 36 3.64 -1.49 -6.81
C ASN A 36 3.29 -1.12 -8.27
N TYR A 37 2.45 -1.93 -8.92
CA TYR A 37 1.96 -1.61 -10.26
C TYR A 37 1.20 -0.28 -10.28
N MET A 38 0.24 -0.09 -9.37
CA MET A 38 -0.54 1.15 -9.28
C MET A 38 0.33 2.36 -8.95
N ALA A 39 1.31 2.21 -8.05
CA ALA A 39 2.27 3.26 -7.71
C ALA A 39 3.05 3.76 -8.93
N ASN A 40 3.47 2.85 -9.81
CA ASN A 40 4.21 3.19 -11.03
C ASN A 40 3.34 3.83 -12.14
N LEU A 41 2.01 3.89 -11.99
CA LEU A 41 1.14 4.61 -12.92
C LEU A 41 1.18 6.13 -12.72
N VAL A 42 1.66 6.58 -11.55
CA VAL A 42 1.68 7.99 -11.19
C VAL A 42 3.04 8.59 -11.55
N THR A 43 3.03 9.67 -12.33
CA THR A 43 4.22 10.48 -12.61
C THR A 43 4.22 11.72 -11.74
N VAL A 44 5.30 11.95 -11.01
CA VAL A 44 5.50 13.13 -10.15
C VAL A 44 6.52 14.05 -10.80
N ASN A 45 6.11 15.27 -11.13
CA ASN A 45 6.96 16.31 -11.73
C ASN A 45 7.02 17.60 -10.89
N HIS A 46 6.57 17.53 -9.64
CA HIS A 46 6.60 18.64 -8.69
C HIS A 46 7.39 18.23 -7.44
N GLN A 47 8.09 19.20 -6.83
CA GLN A 47 8.88 18.98 -5.62
C GLN A 47 8.01 18.63 -4.41
N GLU A 48 6.77 19.15 -4.38
CA GLU A 48 5.79 18.85 -3.35
C GLU A 48 4.47 18.46 -4.01
N ILE A 49 3.87 17.38 -3.52
CA ILE A 49 2.56 16.90 -3.96
C ILE A 49 1.70 16.57 -2.76
N LYS A 50 0.37 16.70 -2.94
CA LYS A 50 -0.62 16.27 -1.96
C LYS A 50 -1.29 15.00 -2.47
N VAL A 51 -1.23 13.93 -1.68
CA VAL A 51 -1.76 12.62 -2.05
C VAL A 51 -2.93 12.27 -1.13
N LEU A 52 -4.01 11.73 -1.73
CA LEU A 52 -5.15 11.17 -1.02
C LEU A 52 -5.24 9.67 -1.34
N ASP A 53 -5.18 8.82 -0.32
CA ASP A 53 -5.38 7.36 -0.42
C ASP A 53 -6.68 7.00 0.32
N PRO A 54 -7.85 7.14 -0.32
CA PRO A 54 -9.13 6.91 0.33
C PRO A 54 -9.30 5.43 0.64
N GLY A 55 -9.62 5.10 1.89
CA GLY A 55 -9.76 3.70 2.30
C GLY A 55 -8.42 2.93 2.26
N ALA A 56 -7.30 3.61 2.53
CA ALA A 56 -5.94 3.07 2.46
C ALA A 56 -5.71 1.72 3.17
N GLY A 57 -6.56 1.36 4.14
CA GLY A 57 -6.43 0.13 4.91
C GLY A 57 -5.09 0.08 5.63
N THR A 58 -4.19 -0.81 5.20
CA THR A 58 -2.83 -0.91 5.75
C THR A 58 -1.85 0.12 5.18
N GLY A 59 -2.28 0.96 4.24
CA GLY A 59 -1.43 1.95 3.58
C GLY A 59 -0.46 1.36 2.56
N THR A 60 -0.72 0.16 2.05
CA THR A 60 0.21 -0.53 1.13
C THR A 60 0.43 0.27 -0.16
N LEU A 61 -0.61 0.88 -0.73
CA LEU A 61 -0.48 1.71 -1.93
C LEU A 61 0.36 2.96 -1.65
N THR A 62 0.02 3.72 -0.60
CA THR A 62 0.83 4.86 -0.16
C THR A 62 2.30 4.48 0.06
N ALA A 63 2.58 3.36 0.73
CA ALA A 63 3.95 2.90 0.95
C ALA A 63 4.68 2.52 -0.34
N SER A 64 3.99 1.85 -1.28
CA SER A 64 4.53 1.55 -2.60
C SER A 64 4.81 2.83 -3.39
N PHE A 65 3.91 3.80 -3.35
CA PHE A 65 4.06 5.09 -4.01
C PHE A 65 5.24 5.91 -3.45
N CYS A 66 5.37 6.01 -2.13
CA CYS A 66 6.54 6.67 -1.52
C CYS A 66 7.87 6.03 -1.94
N GLY A 67 7.89 4.71 -2.15
CA GLY A 67 9.09 4.01 -2.63
C GLY A 67 9.31 4.08 -4.14
N SER A 68 8.26 4.30 -4.94
CA SER A 68 8.35 4.44 -6.40
C SER A 68 8.69 5.86 -6.84
N CYS A 69 8.44 6.85 -5.99
CA CYS A 69 9.06 8.16 -6.16
C CYS A 69 10.57 7.95 -6.05
N GLU A 70 11.24 7.77 -7.18
CA GLU A 70 12.66 8.03 -7.30
C GLU A 70 12.82 9.53 -7.07
N TRP A 71 12.93 9.92 -5.80
CA TRP A 71 13.62 11.15 -5.42
C TRP A 71 15.07 10.91 -5.83
N GLU A 72 15.36 10.95 -7.12
CA GLU A 72 16.72 10.84 -7.60
C GLU A 72 17.54 11.90 -6.86
N LYS A 73 18.43 11.41 -6.00
CA LYS A 73 19.83 11.81 -5.99
C LYS A 73 20.03 13.32 -6.10
N LEU A 74 19.67 14.05 -5.04
CA LEU A 74 20.41 15.27 -4.71
C LEU A 74 21.67 14.89 -3.93
#